data_AF-A0A954XC54-F1
#
_entry.id   AF-A0A954XC54-F1
#
_cell.length_a   1.000
_cell.length_b   1.000
_cell.length_c   1.000
_cell.angle_alpha   90.00
_cell.angle_beta   90.00
_cell.angle_gamma   90.00
#
_symmetry.space_group_name_H-M   'P 1'
#
loop_
_entity.id
_entity.type
_entity.pdbx_description
1 polymer ?
#
loop_
_entity_poly.entity_id
_entity_poly.type
_entity_poly.pdbx_seq_one_letter_code
_entity_poly.pdbx_strand_id
1 'polypeptide(L)'
;MKLMLNDLPRYDRSLSYEDNYQQAPDPVELDVPPVPGPAEDGRWRFCGLPVDSPLGIPAGPLLNGRWCLYYASLGFDVLTYKAVRSSARACYPLPNLQPVECGMLEGGERELPTAAEMRGSWAVSFGMPSREPDV
;
A
#
# COMPACT_ATOMS: atom_id res chain seq x y z
N MET A 1 7.54 23.60 -1.38
CA MET A 1 8.69 23.04 -0.64
C MET A 1 8.96 21.67 -1.23
N LYS A 2 10.20 21.34 -1.65
CA LYS A 2 10.51 20.04 -2.27
C LYS A 2 10.52 18.97 -1.17
N LEU A 3 9.54 18.08 -1.15
CA LEU A 3 9.46 16.97 -0.20
C LEU A 3 10.66 16.05 -0.40
N MET A 4 11.35 15.67 0.68
CA MET A 4 12.38 14.62 0.63
C MET A 4 11.68 13.25 0.71
N LEU A 5 12.30 12.18 0.20
CA LEU A 5 11.71 10.83 0.23
C LEU A 5 11.31 10.35 1.64
N ASN A 6 11.98 10.84 2.68
CA ASN A 6 11.65 10.53 4.07
C ASN A 6 10.43 11.30 4.62
N ASP A 7 9.97 12.34 3.92
CA ASP A 7 8.84 13.19 4.33
C ASP A 7 7.51 12.69 3.78
N LEU A 8 7.52 11.66 2.93
CA LEU A 8 6.32 11.07 2.34
C LEU A 8 5.59 10.20 3.38
N PRO A 9 4.37 10.60 3.82
CA PRO A 9 3.64 9.81 4.79
C PRO A 9 3.28 8.43 4.25
N ARG A 10 3.22 7.46 5.16
CA ARG A 10 2.91 6.05 4.92
C ARG A 10 2.02 5.55 6.05
N TYR A 11 1.46 4.35 5.91
CA TYR A 11 0.73 3.71 7.00
C TYR A 11 1.59 3.66 8.27
N ASP A 12 1.10 4.26 9.35
CA ASP A 12 1.77 4.26 10.66
C ASP A 12 1.26 3.06 11.48
N ARG A 13 2.15 2.08 11.70
CA ARG A 13 1.83 0.87 12.46
C ARG A 13 1.59 1.10 13.96
N SER A 14 1.92 2.29 14.48
CA SER A 14 1.64 2.67 15.85
C SER A 14 0.21 3.19 16.04
N LEU A 15 -0.45 3.56 14.94
CA LEU A 15 -1.83 4.04 14.92
C LEU A 15 -2.81 2.90 14.60
N SER A 16 -4.06 3.05 15.03
CA SER A 16 -5.09 2.09 14.63
C SER A 16 -5.33 2.14 13.12
N TYR A 17 -5.97 1.10 12.59
CA TYR A 17 -6.37 1.11 11.18
C TYR A 17 -7.35 2.25 10.89
N GLU A 18 -8.25 2.55 11.84
CA GLU A 18 -9.22 3.64 11.72
C GLU A 18 -8.51 4.98 11.63
N ASP A 19 -7.52 5.23 12.49
CA ASP A 19 -6.76 6.47 12.49
C ASP A 19 -6.01 6.66 11.16
N ASN A 20 -5.34 5.62 10.66
CA ASN A 20 -4.71 5.64 9.34
C ASN A 20 -5.72 5.85 8.20
N TYR A 21 -6.92 5.27 8.33
CA TYR A 21 -7.99 5.43 7.35
C TYR A 21 -8.45 6.89 7.24
N GLN A 22 -8.61 7.57 8.38
CA GLN A 22 -9.05 8.97 8.42
C GLN A 22 -7.94 9.96 8.04
N GLN A 23 -6.69 9.64 8.40
CA GLN A 23 -5.51 10.49 8.19
C GLN A 23 -4.79 10.18 6.87
N ALA A 24 -5.55 9.84 5.82
CA ALA A 24 -4.98 9.66 4.49
C ALA A 24 -4.29 10.96 4.02
N PRO A 25 -3.05 10.90 3.52
CA PRO A 25 -2.33 12.10 3.09
C PRO A 25 -3.00 12.76 1.88
N ASP A 26 -2.78 14.06 1.72
CA ASP A 26 -3.22 14.77 0.52
C ASP A 26 -2.29 14.44 -0.67
N PRO A 27 -2.84 14.40 -1.90
CA PRO A 27 -2.03 14.31 -3.11
C PRO A 27 -0.96 15.41 -3.17
N VAL A 28 0.21 15.07 -3.72
CA VAL A 28 1.34 15.98 -3.86
C VAL A 28 1.60 16.30 -5.33
N GLU A 29 2.19 17.47 -5.59
CA GLU A 29 2.67 17.82 -6.92
C GLU A 29 4.15 17.46 -7.02
N LEU A 30 4.47 16.48 -7.86
CA LEU A 30 5.83 16.01 -8.11
C LEU A 30 6.11 15.99 -9.61
N ASP A 31 7.32 16.41 -9.97
CA ASP A 31 7.86 16.21 -11.31
C ASP A 31 8.33 14.75 -11.40
N VAL A 32 7.44 13.87 -11.86
CA VAL A 32 7.70 12.44 -12.02
C VAL A 32 8.35 12.22 -13.40
N PRO A 33 9.60 11.72 -13.44
CA PRO A 33 10.25 11.47 -14.72
C PRO A 33 9.52 10.36 -15.49
N PRO A 34 9.42 10.47 -16.83
CA PRO A 34 8.79 9.43 -17.64
C PRO A 34 9.57 8.11 -17.54
N VAL A 35 8.84 6.99 -17.51
CA VAL A 35 9.42 5.64 -17.50
C VAL A 35 9.29 5.04 -18.90
N PRO A 36 10.38 4.91 -19.68
CA PRO A 36 10.29 4.41 -21.06
C PRO A 36 9.63 3.02 -21.11
N GLY A 37 8.61 2.87 -21.97
CA GLY A 37 7.92 1.61 -22.16
C GLY A 37 8.72 0.60 -23.00
N PRO A 38 8.48 -0.71 -22.82
CA PRO A 38 9.21 -1.78 -23.52
C PRO A 38 8.60 -2.09 -24.89
N ALA A 39 7.40 -1.59 -25.20
CA ALA A 39 6.68 -1.89 -26.43
C ALA A 39 7.20 -1.04 -27.61
N GLU A 40 6.93 -1.48 -28.84
CA GLU A 40 7.26 -0.75 -30.07
C GLU A 40 6.57 0.63 -30.14
N ASP A 41 5.41 0.77 -29.47
CA ASP A 41 4.69 2.04 -29.31
C ASP A 41 5.17 2.86 -28.09
N GLY A 42 6.19 2.38 -27.37
CA GLY A 42 6.79 3.03 -26.22
C GLY A 42 5.96 3.00 -24.94
N ARG A 43 4.87 2.22 -24.86
CA ARG A 43 3.94 2.22 -23.71
C ARG A 43 4.06 0.97 -22.84
N TRP A 44 3.76 1.13 -21.56
CA TRP A 44 3.51 0.01 -20.66
C TRP A 44 2.06 -0.46 -20.77
N ARG A 45 1.82 -1.73 -20.41
CA ARG A 45 0.47 -2.30 -20.39
C ARG A 45 0.25 -3.12 -19.13
N PHE A 46 -0.91 -2.96 -18.51
CA PHE A 46 -1.39 -3.78 -17.41
C PHE A 46 -2.79 -4.31 -17.73
N CYS A 47 -2.98 -5.63 -17.70
CA CYS A 47 -4.22 -6.28 -18.10
C CYS A 47 -4.76 -5.83 -19.48
N GLY A 48 -3.85 -5.51 -20.43
CA GLY A 48 -4.18 -5.05 -21.78
C GLY A 48 -4.44 -3.54 -21.92
N LEU A 49 -4.57 -2.82 -20.80
CA LEU A 49 -4.77 -1.37 -20.76
C LEU A 49 -3.43 -0.63 -20.76
N PRO A 50 -3.32 0.53 -21.44
CA PRO A 50 -2.11 1.34 -21.39
C PRO A 50 -1.92 1.96 -19.99
N VAL A 51 -0.67 2.02 -19.54
CA VAL A 51 -0.23 2.69 -18.30
C VAL A 51 1.09 3.43 -18.56
N ASP A 52 1.38 4.48 -17.79
CA ASP A 52 2.55 5.34 -18.03
C ASP A 52 3.85 4.76 -17.44
N SER A 53 3.74 3.84 -16.48
CA SER A 53 4.85 3.08 -15.90
C SER A 53 4.43 1.67 -15.48
N PRO A 54 5.37 0.74 -15.21
CA PRO A 54 5.06 -0.57 -14.66
C PRO A 54 4.96 -0.54 -13.13
N LEU A 55 5.07 0.64 -12.50
CA LEU A 55 5.15 0.76 -11.06
C LEU A 55 3.75 0.71 -10.45
N GLY A 56 3.59 -0.13 -9.43
CA GLY A 56 2.33 -0.31 -8.75
C GLY A 56 2.45 -0.43 -7.25
N ILE A 57 1.34 -0.16 -6.57
CA ILE A 57 1.19 -0.31 -5.13
C ILE A 57 0.15 -1.39 -4.84
N PRO A 58 0.51 -2.40 -4.01
CA PRO A 58 -0.43 -3.45 -3.64
C PRO A 58 -1.52 -2.95 -2.67
N ALA A 59 -2.54 -3.77 -2.46
CA ALA A 59 -3.70 -3.51 -1.60
C ALA A 59 -3.41 -3.09 -0.16
N GLY A 60 -2.24 -3.45 0.40
CA GLY A 60 -1.90 -3.25 1.80
C GLY A 60 -2.09 -1.81 2.29
N PRO A 61 -1.32 -0.82 1.77
CA PRO A 61 -1.39 0.58 2.20
C PRO A 61 -2.58 1.38 1.61
N LEU A 62 -3.32 0.86 0.63
CA LEU A 62 -4.35 1.62 -0.09
C LEU A 62 -5.73 1.49 0.56
N LEU A 63 -5.87 2.06 1.76
CA LEU A 63 -7.02 1.80 2.64
C LEU A 63 -8.35 2.33 2.11
N ASN A 64 -8.31 3.40 1.33
CA ASN A 64 -9.46 4.06 0.71
C ASN A 64 -9.04 4.89 -0.52
N GLY A 65 -10.00 5.56 -1.16
CA GLY A 65 -9.75 6.37 -2.35
C GLY A 65 -8.74 7.50 -2.14
N ARG A 66 -8.68 8.11 -0.94
CA ARG A 66 -7.70 9.16 -0.63
C ARG A 66 -6.27 8.60 -0.63
N TRP A 67 -6.07 7.42 -0.05
CA TRP A 67 -4.79 6.72 -0.14
C TRP A 67 -4.41 6.37 -1.59
N CYS A 68 -5.37 5.94 -2.43
CA CYS A 68 -5.10 5.71 -3.85
C CYS A 68 -4.65 7.00 -4.56
N LEU A 69 -5.38 8.11 -4.37
CA LEU A 69 -5.04 9.39 -4.99
C LEU A 69 -3.66 9.91 -4.55
N TYR A 70 -3.34 9.75 -3.27
CA TYR A 70 -2.01 10.09 -2.75
C TYR A 70 -0.91 9.27 -3.45
N TYR A 71 -1.01 7.94 -3.50
CA TYR A 71 -0.01 7.13 -4.19
C TYR A 71 0.02 7.36 -5.71
N ALA A 72 -1.12 7.67 -6.35
CA ALA A 72 -1.14 8.10 -7.76
C ALA A 72 -0.27 9.33 -7.97
N SER A 73 -0.39 10.32 -7.07
CA SER A 73 0.37 11.57 -7.13
C SER A 73 1.88 11.39 -6.89
N LEU A 74 2.30 10.24 -6.37
CA LEU A 74 3.70 9.84 -6.26
C LEU A 74 4.25 9.20 -7.55
N GLY A 75 3.43 9.04 -8.59
CA GLY A 75 3.82 8.46 -9.88
C GLY A 75 3.60 6.96 -10.01
N PHE A 76 2.76 6.35 -9.17
CA PHE A 76 2.37 4.94 -9.32
C PHE A 76 1.12 4.81 -10.18
N ASP A 77 1.20 4.01 -11.24
CA ASP A 77 0.12 3.86 -12.23
C ASP A 77 -0.81 2.68 -11.95
N VAL A 78 -0.31 1.64 -11.28
CA VAL A 78 -1.09 0.43 -10.96
C VAL A 78 -1.41 0.39 -9.48
N LEU A 79 -2.60 0.85 -9.11
CA LEU A 79 -3.04 0.95 -7.73
C LEU A 79 -4.06 -0.13 -7.41
N THR A 80 -3.71 -1.04 -6.50
CA THR A 80 -4.64 -2.08 -6.05
C THR A 80 -5.38 -1.59 -4.82
N TYR A 81 -6.67 -1.31 -4.90
CA TYR A 81 -7.46 -0.92 -3.74
C TYR A 81 -7.49 -2.04 -2.68
N LYS A 82 -7.57 -1.67 -1.39
CA LYS A 82 -7.65 -2.64 -0.29
C LYS A 82 -8.85 -3.57 -0.46
N ALA A 83 -8.63 -4.89 -0.40
CA ALA A 83 -9.73 -5.86 -0.47
C ALA A 83 -10.80 -5.60 0.61
N VAL A 84 -12.07 -5.60 0.19
CA VAL A 84 -13.25 -5.39 1.03
C VAL A 84 -14.17 -6.61 1.06
N ARG A 85 -15.03 -6.67 2.07
CA ARG A 85 -16.12 -7.63 2.24
C ARG A 85 -17.46 -6.95 1.95
N SER A 86 -18.50 -7.77 1.78
CA SER A 86 -19.87 -7.29 1.56
C SER A 86 -20.54 -6.69 2.80
N SER A 87 -19.97 -6.89 3.98
CA SER A 87 -20.47 -6.36 5.25
C SER A 87 -19.35 -5.65 6.00
N ALA A 88 -19.70 -4.69 6.86
CA ALA A 88 -18.69 -4.04 7.68
C ALA A 88 -17.93 -5.03 8.55
N ARG A 89 -16.63 -4.76 8.72
CA ARG A 89 -15.74 -5.50 9.60
C ARG A 89 -14.64 -4.58 10.09
N ALA A 90 -14.45 -4.53 11.41
CA ALA A 90 -13.32 -3.81 11.99
C ALA A 90 -12.00 -4.54 11.72
N CYS A 91 -10.92 -3.76 11.68
CA CYS A 91 -9.56 -4.31 11.67
C CYS A 91 -9.25 -4.97 13.03
N TYR A 92 -8.32 -5.91 13.08
CA TYR A 92 -7.85 -6.44 14.36
C TYR A 92 -7.06 -5.38 15.16
N PRO A 93 -7.03 -5.50 16.50
CA PRO A 93 -6.25 -4.61 17.37
C PRO A 93 -4.75 -4.64 17.06
N LEU A 94 -4.03 -3.64 17.54
CA LEU A 94 -2.57 -3.58 17.43
C LEU A 94 -1.88 -4.68 18.27
N PRO A 95 -0.70 -5.18 17.83
CA PRO A 95 -0.09 -4.92 16.53
C PRO A 95 -0.78 -5.73 15.43
N ASN A 96 -1.25 -5.04 14.38
CA ASN A 96 -1.86 -5.66 13.21
C ASN A 96 -0.97 -5.59 11.95
N LEU A 97 0.21 -4.98 12.11
CA LEU A 97 1.28 -4.89 11.13
C LEU A 97 2.62 -4.84 11.88
N GLN A 98 3.46 -5.86 11.71
CA GLN A 98 4.69 -6.04 12.51
C GLN A 98 5.87 -6.39 11.60
N PRO A 99 6.98 -5.63 11.63
CA PRO A 99 8.19 -6.05 10.92
C PRO A 99 8.68 -7.37 11.50
N VAL A 100 9.15 -8.27 10.63
CA VAL A 100 9.72 -9.56 11.01
C VAL A 100 11.00 -9.80 10.23
N GLU A 101 11.92 -10.56 10.84
CA GLU A 101 13.12 -11.04 10.15
C GLU A 101 12.89 -12.48 9.70
N CYS A 102 12.82 -12.68 8.39
CA CYS A 102 12.71 -14.02 7.82
C CYS A 102 13.37 -14.10 6.46
N GLY A 103 13.93 -15.27 6.16
CA GLY A 103 14.33 -15.65 4.81
C GLY A 103 13.15 -16.27 4.04
N MET A 104 13.47 -17.16 3.11
CA MET A 104 12.48 -18.04 2.50
C MET A 104 11.84 -18.91 3.57
N LEU A 105 10.51 -18.97 3.59
CA LEU A 105 9.74 -19.83 4.50
C LEU A 105 9.39 -21.13 3.77
N GLU A 106 9.53 -22.27 4.46
CA GLU A 106 9.22 -23.60 3.93
C GLU A 106 7.86 -24.14 4.42
N GLY A 107 7.18 -23.39 5.29
CA GLY A 107 5.84 -23.73 5.81
C GLY A 107 5.86 -24.63 7.04
N GLY A 108 7.04 -24.92 7.59
CA GLY A 108 7.22 -25.62 8.87
C GLY A 108 7.43 -24.68 10.06
N GLU A 109 7.67 -23.39 9.79
CA GLU A 109 7.92 -22.37 10.80
C GLU A 109 6.68 -22.14 11.66
N ARG A 110 6.88 -22.03 12.98
CA ARG A 110 5.81 -21.76 13.94
C ARG A 110 5.80 -20.32 14.44
N GLU A 111 6.97 -19.69 14.49
CA GLU A 111 7.19 -18.36 15.02
C GLU A 111 8.28 -17.66 14.19
N LEU A 112 8.21 -16.33 14.12
CA LEU A 112 9.20 -15.48 13.47
C LEU A 112 9.67 -14.39 14.43
N PRO A 113 10.98 -14.07 14.46
CA PRO A 113 11.47 -12.96 15.24
C PRO A 113 10.89 -11.64 14.70
N THR A 114 10.34 -10.85 15.61
CA THR A 114 9.88 -9.49 15.31
C THR A 114 11.06 -8.53 15.20
N ALA A 115 10.95 -7.52 14.35
CA ALA A 115 11.89 -6.41 14.26
C ALA A 115 11.24 -5.08 14.64
N ALA A 116 12.06 -4.14 15.12
CA ALA A 116 11.60 -2.78 15.40
C ALA A 116 11.40 -1.95 14.11
N GLU A 117 12.22 -2.23 13.10
CA GLU A 117 12.27 -1.51 11.82
C GLU A 117 11.98 -2.45 10.66
N MET A 118 11.37 -1.92 9.61
CA MET A 118 11.13 -2.65 8.36
C MET A 118 12.42 -2.74 7.55
N ARG A 119 12.92 -3.97 7.34
CA ARG A 119 14.10 -4.26 6.50
C ARG A 119 13.82 -5.27 5.38
N GLY A 120 12.59 -5.74 5.27
CA GLY A 120 12.19 -6.70 4.24
C GLY A 120 10.75 -7.17 4.40
N SER A 121 10.49 -7.99 5.42
CA SER A 121 9.22 -8.71 5.56
C SER A 121 8.30 -8.12 6.63
N TRP A 122 7.00 -8.27 6.40
CA TRP A 122 5.94 -7.89 7.32
C TRP A 122 5.05 -9.08 7.66
N ALA A 123 4.73 -9.25 8.93
CA ALA A 123 3.56 -9.99 9.36
C ALA A 123 2.34 -9.05 9.35
N VAL A 124 1.26 -9.46 8.65
CA VAL A 124 0.06 -8.64 8.46
C VAL A 124 -1.16 -9.37 8.99
N SER A 125 -1.93 -8.71 9.87
CA SER A 125 -3.14 -9.25 10.47
C SER A 125 -4.26 -8.21 10.47
N PHE A 126 -4.59 -7.64 9.32
CA PHE A 126 -5.71 -6.67 9.24
C PHE A 126 -7.11 -7.32 9.31
N GLY A 127 -7.25 -8.61 8.98
CA GLY A 127 -8.55 -9.28 9.02
C GLY A 127 -9.54 -8.90 7.89
N MET A 128 -9.06 -8.16 6.87
CA MET A 128 -9.86 -7.56 5.79
C MET A 128 -10.95 -6.62 6.34
N PRO A 129 -10.55 -5.46 6.87
CA PRO A 129 -11.48 -4.46 7.36
C PRO A 129 -12.30 -3.89 6.20
N SER A 130 -13.56 -3.56 6.46
CA SER A 130 -14.51 -3.11 5.45
C SER A 130 -15.52 -2.17 6.07
N ARG A 131 -15.93 -1.16 5.32
CA ARG A 131 -17.02 -0.25 5.69
C ARG A 131 -18.34 -0.81 5.19
N GLU A 132 -19.43 -0.30 5.74
CA GLU A 132 -20.73 -0.48 5.09
C GLU A 132 -20.68 0.17 3.69
N PRO A 133 -21.30 -0.45 2.67
CA PRO A 133 -21.50 0.19 1.38
C PRO A 133 -22.32 1.48 1.55
N ASP A 134 -22.01 2.52 0.77
CA ASP A 134 -22.79 3.76 0.75
C ASP A 134 -24.13 3.62 -0.02
N VAL A 135 -24.63 2.39 -0.24
CA VAL A 135 -25.84 2.08 -1.02
C VAL A 135 -26.65 0.95 -0.40
#